data_AF-M9RQB2-F1
#
_entry.id   AF-M9RQB2-F1
#
_cell.length_a   1.000
_cell.length_b   1.000
_cell.length_c   1.000
_cell.angle_alpha   90.00
_cell.angle_beta   90.00
_cell.angle_gamma   90.00
#
_symmetry.space_group_name_H-M   'P 1'
#
loop_
_entity.id
_entity.type
_entity.pdbx_description
1 polymer ?
#
loop_
_entity_poly.entity_id
_entity_poly.type
_entity_poly.pdbx_seq_one_letter_code
_entity_poly.pdbx_strand_id
1 'polypeptide(L)'
;MIKMRDLNTGFAYRSSWTGYARGRGLDVKNAPVLHSARIDSKKVYYDPFKGPRHGFLKKYTQFIKAITSSEYAIVRHGRKDENQEMVGSGRLIAVYELDSYKIDESGGVEIQLGNRIAF
;
A
#
# COMPACT_ATOMS: atom_id res chain seq x y z
N MET A 1 -16.82 -8.74 -9.06
CA MET A 1 -15.37 -8.48 -8.87
C MET A 1 -14.94 -7.41 -9.87
N ILE A 2 -14.72 -6.16 -9.43
CA ILE A 2 -14.49 -5.02 -10.32
C ILE A 2 -12.99 -4.85 -10.54
N LYS A 3 -12.50 -5.07 -11.77
CA LYS A 3 -11.17 -4.60 -12.20
C LYS A 3 -11.28 -3.10 -12.41
N MET A 4 -10.68 -2.29 -11.52
CA MET A 4 -10.56 -0.86 -11.79
C MET A 4 -9.39 -0.66 -12.75
N ARG A 5 -9.69 -0.45 -14.03
CA ARG A 5 -8.76 0.21 -14.96
C ARG A 5 -8.78 1.68 -14.59
N ASP A 6 -7.66 2.21 -14.13
CA ASP A 6 -7.49 3.65 -14.11
C ASP A 6 -7.19 4.08 -15.56
N LEU A 7 -8.24 4.49 -16.27
CA LEU A 7 -8.19 4.81 -17.70
C LEU A 7 -7.19 5.93 -18.01
N ASN A 8 -6.81 6.74 -17.02
CA ASN A 8 -5.87 7.85 -17.18
C ASN A 8 -4.39 7.42 -17.14
N THR A 9 -4.06 6.27 -16.56
CA THR A 9 -2.67 5.85 -16.37
C THR A 9 -2.27 4.68 -17.27
N GLY A 10 -3.23 3.92 -17.79
CA GLY A 10 -2.98 2.70 -18.55
C GLY A 10 -2.65 1.49 -17.68
N PHE A 11 -2.94 1.57 -16.37
CA PHE A 11 -2.67 0.50 -15.41
C PHE A 11 -3.96 -0.18 -14.92
N ALA A 12 -3.86 -1.49 -14.69
CA ALA A 12 -4.88 -2.26 -13.98
C ALA A 12 -4.49 -2.45 -12.52
N TYR A 13 -5.41 -2.14 -11.60
CA TYR A 13 -5.21 -2.21 -10.14
C TYR A 13 -6.42 -2.86 -9.43
N ARG A 14 -6.17 -3.55 -8.32
CA ARG A 14 -7.20 -4.12 -7.43
C ARG A 14 -6.93 -3.73 -5.98
N SER A 15 -7.96 -3.23 -5.31
CA SER A 15 -7.89 -2.72 -3.95
C SER A 15 -8.11 -3.80 -2.88
N SER A 16 -7.03 -4.14 -2.18
CA SER A 16 -7.00 -4.78 -0.86
C SER A 16 -5.73 -4.32 -0.15
N TRP A 17 -5.42 -4.87 1.03
CA TRP A 17 -4.12 -4.67 1.70
C TRP A 17 -2.94 -5.04 0.81
N THR A 18 -3.15 -5.93 -0.17
CA THR A 18 -2.23 -6.23 -1.25
C THR A 18 -2.86 -5.90 -2.60
N GLY A 19 -2.03 -5.68 -3.62
CA GLY A 19 -2.48 -5.27 -4.94
C GLY A 19 -1.57 -5.76 -6.06
N TYR A 20 -1.97 -5.41 -7.28
CA TYR A 20 -1.16 -5.56 -8.47
C TYR A 20 -1.20 -4.25 -9.28
N ALA A 21 -0.14 -4.00 -10.03
CA ALA A 21 -0.06 -2.89 -10.98
C ALA A 21 0.63 -3.41 -12.25
N ARG A 22 -0.08 -3.36 -13.37
CA ARG A 22 0.47 -3.79 -14.67
C ARG A 22 0.24 -2.71 -15.73
N GLY A 23 1.30 -2.37 -16.47
CA GLY A 23 1.27 -1.38 -17.55
C GLY A 23 2.67 -0.86 -17.88
N ARG A 24 2.90 -0.43 -19.13
CA ARG A 24 4.15 0.22 -19.57
C ARG A 24 5.45 -0.53 -19.18
N GLY A 25 5.46 -1.86 -19.32
CA GLY A 25 6.61 -2.71 -18.96
C GLY A 25 6.68 -3.11 -17.48
N LEU A 26 5.85 -2.53 -16.61
CA LEU A 26 5.74 -2.89 -15.20
C LEU A 26 4.74 -4.06 -15.01
N ASP A 27 5.13 -5.08 -14.23
CA ASP A 27 4.27 -6.22 -13.84
C ASP A 27 4.41 -6.52 -12.34
N VAL A 28 3.88 -5.64 -11.49
CA VAL A 28 3.90 -5.78 -10.04
C VAL A 28 2.73 -6.65 -9.59
N LYS A 29 3.01 -7.69 -8.79
CA LYS A 29 2.02 -8.62 -8.24
C LYS A 29 2.23 -8.76 -6.74
N ASN A 30 1.12 -8.88 -6.01
CA ASN A 30 1.11 -9.10 -4.57
C ASN A 30 1.92 -8.06 -3.78
N ALA A 31 2.00 -6.82 -4.27
CA ALA A 31 2.66 -5.73 -3.57
C ALA A 31 1.80 -5.22 -2.41
N PRO A 32 2.40 -4.74 -1.31
CA PRO A 32 1.66 -4.06 -0.25
C PRO A 32 1.02 -2.78 -0.80
N VAL A 33 -0.22 -2.52 -0.37
CA VAL A 33 -0.95 -1.31 -0.70
C VAL A 33 -0.91 -0.35 0.47
N LEU A 34 -0.34 0.82 0.26
CA LEU A 34 -0.11 1.85 1.27
C LEU A 34 -1.03 3.05 1.03
N HIS A 35 -1.48 3.70 2.11
CA HIS A 35 -2.22 4.95 2.03
C HIS A 35 -1.28 6.15 2.04
N SER A 36 -1.43 7.07 1.08
CA SER A 36 -0.61 8.28 0.99
C SER A 36 -0.64 9.16 2.25
N ALA A 37 -1.77 9.27 2.95
CA ALA A 37 -1.85 10.07 4.18
C ALA A 37 -1.07 9.49 5.37
N ARG A 38 -0.45 8.31 5.23
CA ARG A 38 0.45 7.70 6.22
C ARG A 38 1.92 7.77 5.80
N ILE A 39 2.21 8.39 4.66
CA ILE A 39 3.56 8.58 4.14
C ILE A 39 3.98 10.01 4.45
N ASP A 40 5.13 10.17 5.09
CA ASP A 40 5.67 11.48 5.41
C ASP A 40 6.51 12.07 4.27
N SER A 41 7.02 13.28 4.49
CA SER A 41 7.90 13.98 3.52
C SER A 41 9.23 13.25 3.23
N LYS A 42 9.66 12.33 4.10
CA LYS A 42 10.86 11.50 3.95
C LYS A 42 10.56 10.16 3.28
N LYS A 43 9.32 10.00 2.77
CA LYS A 43 8.79 8.77 2.17
C LYS A 43 8.79 7.58 3.12
N VAL A 44 8.62 7.84 4.42
CA VAL A 44 8.42 6.79 5.43
C VAL A 44 6.92 6.58 5.59
N TYR A 45 6.47 5.35 5.36
CA TYR A 45 5.12 4.92 5.71
C TYR A 45 5.09 4.42 7.14
N TYR A 46 4.10 4.88 7.93
CA TYR A 46 3.88 4.38 9.28
C TYR A 46 2.43 3.93 9.51
N ASP A 47 2.27 2.68 9.96
CA ASP A 47 1.00 2.17 10.43
C ASP A 47 1.15 1.48 11.79
N PRO A 48 0.64 2.07 12.89
CA PRO A 48 0.77 1.49 14.22
C PRO A 48 -0.10 0.25 14.44
N PHE A 49 -1.00 -0.12 13.50
CA PHE A 49 -1.91 -1.26 13.63
C PHE A 49 -2.59 -1.36 15.01
N LYS A 50 -3.38 -0.35 15.37
CA LYS A 50 -4.12 -0.35 16.64
C LYS A 50 -5.47 -1.05 16.49
N GLY A 51 -5.56 -2.33 16.84
CA GLY A 51 -6.86 -3.03 16.93
C GLY A 51 -6.79 -4.54 17.15
N PRO A 52 -7.86 -5.17 17.66
CA PRO A 52 -7.92 -6.62 17.83
C PRO A 52 -7.78 -7.32 16.48
N ARG A 53 -6.69 -8.07 16.31
CA ARG A 53 -6.33 -8.76 15.06
C ARG A 53 -7.36 -9.82 14.63
N HIS A 54 -8.27 -10.23 15.51
CA HIS A 54 -9.18 -11.37 15.29
C HIS A 54 -10.11 -11.21 14.06
N GLY A 55 -10.53 -10.00 13.72
CA GLY A 55 -11.37 -9.77 12.52
C GLY A 55 -10.59 -9.67 11.20
N PHE A 56 -9.28 -9.44 11.25
CA PHE A 56 -8.48 -9.07 10.08
C PHE A 56 -7.14 -9.82 9.93
N LEU A 57 -6.87 -10.82 10.79
CA LEU A 57 -5.60 -11.56 10.83
C LEU A 57 -5.17 -12.06 9.46
N LYS A 58 -6.10 -12.65 8.68
CA LYS A 58 -5.80 -13.14 7.33
C LYS A 58 -5.32 -12.03 6.38
N LYS A 59 -5.95 -10.85 6.43
CA LYS A 59 -5.58 -9.69 5.60
C LYS A 59 -4.25 -9.10 6.07
N TYR A 60 -4.02 -9.06 7.38
CA TYR A 60 -2.76 -8.65 7.97
C TYR A 60 -1.61 -9.58 7.55
N THR A 61 -1.77 -10.90 7.67
CA THR A 61 -0.76 -11.86 7.22
C THR A 61 -0.47 -11.73 5.72
N GLN A 62 -1.48 -11.48 4.90
CA GLN A 62 -1.29 -11.19 3.48
C GLN A 62 -0.47 -9.91 3.26
N PHE A 63 -0.74 -8.86 4.03
CA PHE A 63 0.00 -7.60 3.97
C PHE A 63 1.47 -7.78 4.38
N ILE A 64 1.72 -8.44 5.51
CA ILE A 64 3.08 -8.73 5.97
C ILE A 64 3.82 -9.57 4.92
N LYS A 65 3.20 -10.63 4.39
CA LYS A 65 3.80 -11.43 3.33
C LYS A 65 4.16 -10.59 2.10
N ALA A 66 3.31 -9.63 1.73
CA ALA A 66 3.59 -8.73 0.61
C ALA A 66 4.78 -7.81 0.89
N ILE A 67 4.87 -7.21 2.08
CA ILE A 67 6.02 -6.39 2.50
C ILE A 67 7.32 -7.19 2.41
N THR A 68 7.32 -8.44 2.89
CA THR A 68 8.54 -9.25 2.97
C THR A 68 8.94 -9.89 1.65
N SER A 69 8.10 -9.85 0.61
CA SER A 69 8.35 -10.58 -0.66
C SER A 69 8.25 -9.72 -1.91
N SER A 70 7.85 -8.46 -1.79
CA SER A 70 7.73 -7.54 -2.92
C SER A 70 8.87 -6.53 -2.91
N GLU A 71 9.41 -6.27 -4.10
CA GLU A 71 10.37 -5.18 -4.34
C GLU A 71 9.67 -3.81 -4.43
N TYR A 72 8.34 -3.80 -4.53
CA TYR A 72 7.56 -2.60 -4.81
C TYR A 72 6.42 -2.41 -3.82
N ALA A 73 6.08 -1.17 -3.55
CA ALA A 73 4.87 -0.77 -2.83
C ALA A 73 3.92 0.00 -3.74
N ILE A 74 2.63 -0.30 -3.65
CA ILE A 74 1.58 0.41 -4.37
C ILE A 74 0.99 1.47 -3.44
N VAL A 75 1.13 2.75 -3.79
CA VAL A 75 0.57 3.84 -3.01
C VAL A 75 -0.75 4.28 -3.61
N ARG A 76 -1.80 4.26 -2.79
CA ARG A 76 -3.12 4.78 -3.14
C ARG A 76 -3.45 6.03 -2.34
N HIS A 77 -4.37 6.82 -2.88
CA HIS A 77 -4.91 7.97 -2.18
C HIS A 77 -5.60 7.54 -0.90
N GLY A 78 -5.06 8.03 0.22
CA GLY A 78 -5.72 8.07 1.51
C GLY A 78 -5.70 9.51 2.02
N ARG A 79 -6.75 9.89 2.74
CA ARG A 79 -6.86 11.10 3.54
C ARG A 79 -7.40 10.73 4.92
N LYS A 80 -7.21 11.62 5.89
CA LYS A 80 -7.98 11.57 7.14
C LYS A 80 -9.23 12.41 6.96
N ASP A 81 -10.37 11.91 7.42
CA ASP A 81 -11.58 12.73 7.52
C ASP A 81 -11.59 13.55 8.82
N GLU A 82 -12.70 14.25 9.06
CA GLU A 82 -12.93 15.08 10.25
C GLU A 82 -12.81 14.31 11.57
N ASN A 83 -13.06 12.99 11.55
CA ASN A 83 -12.96 12.10 12.71
C ASN A 83 -11.58 11.45 12.84
N GLN A 84 -10.58 11.90 12.06
CA GLN A 84 -9.26 11.28 11.94
C GLN A 84 -9.27 9.86 11.38
N GLU A 85 -10.40 9.42 10.79
CA GLU A 85 -10.50 8.09 10.19
C GLU A 85 -9.88 8.09 8.79
N MET A 86 -9.24 6.98 8.45
CA MET A 86 -8.59 6.82 7.15
C MET A 86 -9.63 6.50 6.08
N VAL A 87 -9.88 7.47 5.19
CA VAL A 87 -10.72 7.27 4.00
C VAL A 87 -9.86 7.35 2.74
N GLY A 88 -10.08 6.40 1.82
CA GLY A 88 -9.33 6.33 0.57
C GLY A 88 -10.26 6.39 -0.63
N SER A 89 -9.87 7.11 -1.68
CA SER A 89 -10.65 7.14 -2.93
C SER A 89 -10.40 5.92 -3.82
N GLY A 90 -9.49 5.02 -3.41
CA GLY A 90 -9.08 3.86 -4.22
C GLY A 90 -8.20 4.21 -5.42
N ARG A 91 -7.97 5.50 -5.67
CA ARG A 91 -7.12 6.02 -6.75
C ARG A 91 -5.66 5.63 -6.52
N LEU A 92 -5.03 5.06 -7.54
CA LEU A 92 -3.61 4.80 -7.58
C LEU A 92 -2.85 6.14 -7.70
N ILE A 93 -1.88 6.37 -6.82
CA ILE A 93 -1.07 7.60 -6.81
C ILE A 93 0.32 7.33 -7.37
N ALA A 94 0.95 6.24 -6.94
CA ALA A 94 2.34 5.92 -7.27
C ALA A 94 2.64 4.44 -7.06
N VAL A 95 3.68 3.96 -7.73
CA VAL A 95 4.41 2.75 -7.35
C VAL A 95 5.82 3.16 -6.95
N TYR A 96 6.27 2.69 -5.79
CA TYR A 96 7.61 2.93 -5.27
C TYR A 96 8.38 1.63 -5.12
N GLU A 97 9.71 1.70 -5.14
CA GLU A 97 10.58 0.69 -4.57
C GLU A 97 10.36 0.59 -3.05
N LEU A 98 10.49 -0.63 -2.53
CA LEU A 98 10.49 -0.91 -1.10
C LEU A 98 11.94 -1.10 -0.65
N ASP A 99 12.52 -0.07 -0.02
CA ASP A 99 13.94 -0.09 0.36
C ASP A 99 14.18 -0.90 1.63
N SER A 100 13.36 -0.66 2.65
CA SER A 100 13.43 -1.41 3.91
C SER A 100 12.11 -1.35 4.65
N TYR A 101 11.95 -2.25 5.63
CA TYR A 101 10.78 -2.27 6.50
C TYR A 101 11.18 -2.70 7.91
N LYS A 102 10.35 -2.31 8.88
CA LYS A 102 10.37 -2.81 10.25
C LYS A 102 8.95 -3.19 10.65
N ILE A 103 8.83 -4.29 11.38
CA ILE A 103 7.58 -4.74 11.97
C ILE A 103 7.84 -4.90 13.46
N ASP A 104 7.10 -4.17 14.29
CA ASP A 104 7.23 -4.27 15.74
C ASP A 104 6.42 -5.46 16.31
N GLU A 105 6.62 -5.78 17.58
CA GLU A 105 5.95 -6.89 18.27
C GLU A 105 4.42 -6.71 18.32
N SER A 106 3.96 -5.45 18.33
CA SER A 106 2.55 -5.07 18.28
C SER A 106 1.96 -5.14 16.86
N GLY A 107 2.77 -5.46 15.86
CA GLY A 107 2.38 -5.60 14.46
C GLY A 107 2.29 -4.27 13.72
N GLY A 108 2.78 -3.20 14.34
CA GLY A 108 3.00 -1.92 13.68
C GLY A 108 4.06 -2.07 12.60
N VAL A 109 3.91 -1.30 11.53
CA VAL A 109 4.76 -1.38 10.34
C VAL A 109 5.31 0.00 10.02
N GLU A 110 6.63 0.05 9.81
CA GLU A 110 7.35 1.16 9.22
C GLU A 110 7.97 0.69 7.89
N ILE A 111 7.80 1.45 6.81
CA ILE A 111 8.36 1.12 5.50
C ILE A 111 9.08 2.35 4.95
N GLN A 112 10.35 2.18 4.60
CA GLN A 112 11.10 3.17 3.82
C GLN A 112 10.84 2.93 2.34
N LEU A 113 10.33 3.94 1.65
CA LEU A 113 10.14 3.90 0.20
C LEU A 113 11.31 4.54 -0.54
N GLY A 114 11.68 3.93 -1.67
CA GLY A 114 12.79 4.35 -2.52
C GLY A 114 12.36 5.22 -3.70
N ASN A 115 12.82 4.84 -4.89
CA ASN A 115 12.49 5.55 -6.12
C ASN A 115 11.03 5.34 -6.52
N ARG A 116 10.46 6.38 -7.14
CA ARG A 116 9.14 6.30 -7.75
C ARG A 116 9.29 5.68 -9.13
N ILE A 117 8.64 4.55 -9.36
CA ILE A 117 8.77 3.77 -10.60
C ILE A 117 7.63 4.06 -11.57
N ALA A 118 6.44 4.38 -11.06
CA ALA A 118 5.29 4.73 -11.90
C ALA A 118 4.34 5.71 -11.21
N PHE A 119 3.76 6.61 -12.06
CA PHE A 119 2.93 7.81 -11.81
C PHE A 119 3.41 8.65 -10.69
#